data_AF-A0A6J7HNL9-F1
#
_entry.id   AF-A0A6J7HNL9-F1
#
_cell.length_a   1.000
_cell.length_b   1.000
_cell.length_c   1.000
_cell.angle_alpha   90.00
_cell.angle_beta   90.00
_cell.angle_gamma   90.00
#
_symmetry.space_group_name_H-M   'P 1'
#
loop_
_entity.id
_entity.type
_entity.pdbx_description
1 polymer ?
#
loop_
_entity_poly.entity_id
_entity_poly.type
_entity_poly.pdbx_seq_one_letter_code
_entity_poly.pdbx_strand_id
1 'polypeptide(L)'
;MTNYDFAAEQQAIAAAWKKRTPALWPAARQRAPWINQDGTSIGNYAHCLPAEHAEANLLPGNHAAIPLFRDLGIPWHCGIDDGPGNNLLSSQVQCVNALMPMVEDSQRIVRAFGRVVDIAEVLQIESGRYLTFEYIGPSDYFGEGAGKPRIRGTRCTSVDAAFLYRTSTGTTELALVEWKYTEKYTTLRTPNAGYDKTRIRRYGADYHDPSGPLRSDLMDIEWMLDEPFYQLMRQQLLAWRLERDGAEGANVVRVLHVLPPDNEAYQQSLVRAEHRQLGDSVDEVWAGLLRTPDRFQHVDPAVFLDESITSWDYVDRYSPSGTGDLPWGVSVWRDDERIVAAAYVYDQGFEWCHRRPHDEAPRDVGKLAAMPAREYFPLADDEKTIIVGPLEYARAFLRAAVATGLNEPDGLTSYSWPGRSTEIVSAWPPLNLEDRLSS
;
A
#
# COMPACT_ATOMS: atom_id res chain seq x y z
N MET A 1 -18.21 8.79 19.96
CA MET A 1 -17.25 8.11 19.07
C MET A 1 -17.27 8.86 17.76
N THR A 2 -16.17 9.51 17.40
CA THR A 2 -15.99 10.08 16.05
C THR A 2 -15.98 8.91 15.07
N ASN A 3 -16.88 8.94 14.08
CA ASN A 3 -16.96 7.94 13.03
C ASN A 3 -15.68 8.11 12.18
N TYR A 4 -14.72 7.21 12.32
CA TYR A 4 -13.47 7.25 11.57
C TYR A 4 -13.78 6.98 10.09
N ASP A 5 -13.31 7.86 9.20
CA ASP A 5 -13.48 7.72 7.75
C ASP A 5 -12.10 7.61 7.10
N PHE A 6 -11.69 6.36 6.84
CA PHE A 6 -10.42 6.02 6.22
C PHE A 6 -10.19 6.82 4.93
N ALA A 7 -11.21 6.91 4.05
CA ALA A 7 -11.05 7.62 2.79
C ALA A 7 -10.82 9.11 3.00
N ALA A 8 -11.49 9.73 3.97
CA ALA A 8 -11.28 11.13 4.32
C ALA A 8 -9.87 11.37 4.91
N GLU A 9 -9.35 10.45 5.72
CA GLU A 9 -7.98 10.51 6.22
C GLU A 9 -6.97 10.42 5.07
N GLN A 10 -7.12 9.45 4.17
CA GLN A 10 -6.22 9.31 3.01
C GLN A 10 -6.27 10.54 2.10
N GLN A 11 -7.44 11.19 1.95
CA GLN A 11 -7.53 12.49 1.26
C GLN A 11 -6.69 13.57 1.95
N ALA A 12 -6.69 13.61 3.28
CA ALA A 12 -5.93 14.58 4.05
C ALA A 12 -4.41 14.32 3.95
N ILE A 13 -3.99 13.06 4.07
CA ILE A 13 -2.60 12.62 3.88
C ILE A 13 -2.10 13.02 2.48
N ALA A 14 -2.83 12.65 1.43
CA ALA A 14 -2.46 12.96 0.05
C ALA A 14 -2.40 14.48 -0.19
N ALA A 15 -3.37 15.24 0.33
CA ALA A 15 -3.39 16.70 0.22
C ALA A 15 -2.21 17.36 0.94
N ALA A 16 -1.75 16.80 2.06
CA ALA A 16 -0.66 17.33 2.83
C ALA A 16 0.71 16.94 2.25
N TRP A 17 0.88 15.69 1.78
CA TRP A 17 2.02 15.26 0.97
C TRP A 17 2.22 16.21 -0.22
N LYS A 18 1.15 16.48 -0.97
CA LYS A 18 1.19 17.37 -2.14
C LYS A 18 1.70 18.78 -1.83
N LYS A 19 1.48 19.28 -0.61
CA LYS A 19 1.95 20.61 -0.19
C LYS A 19 3.43 20.62 0.16
N ARG A 20 3.98 19.52 0.68
CA ARG A 20 5.31 19.45 1.29
C ARG A 20 6.35 18.73 0.45
N THR A 21 5.92 17.79 -0.42
CA THR A 21 6.84 16.95 -1.17
C THR A 21 7.72 17.78 -2.12
N PRO A 22 9.03 17.50 -2.18
CA PRO A 22 9.91 18.10 -3.19
C PRO A 22 9.66 17.53 -4.59
N ALA A 23 8.96 16.39 -4.71
CA ALA A 23 8.68 15.73 -5.99
C ALA A 23 7.70 16.52 -6.89
N LEU A 24 7.02 17.54 -6.35
CA LEU A 24 6.03 18.34 -7.08
C LEU A 24 6.45 19.80 -7.24
N TRP A 25 6.42 20.25 -8.50
CA TRP A 25 6.50 21.66 -8.90
C TRP A 25 5.35 22.48 -8.29
N PRO A 26 5.53 23.80 -8.04
CA PRO A 26 4.48 24.64 -7.47
C PRO A 26 3.13 24.59 -8.20
N ALA A 27 3.14 24.48 -9.53
CA ALA A 27 1.93 24.36 -10.34
C ALA A 27 1.15 23.07 -10.05
N ALA A 28 1.84 21.94 -9.88
CA ALA A 28 1.24 20.64 -9.56
C ALA A 28 0.58 20.61 -8.17
N ARG A 29 0.89 21.57 -7.28
CA ARG A 29 0.34 21.64 -5.91
C ARG A 29 -1.08 22.21 -5.84
N GLN A 30 -1.57 22.84 -6.92
CA GLN A 30 -2.89 23.47 -6.97
C GLN A 30 -4.03 22.44 -6.87
N ARG A 31 -5.11 22.77 -6.16
CA ARG A 31 -6.33 21.94 -6.17
C ARG A 31 -6.86 21.82 -7.60
N ALA A 32 -7.38 20.65 -7.95
CA ALA A 32 -7.88 20.39 -9.29
C ALA A 32 -9.16 19.54 -9.26
N PRO A 33 -10.00 19.61 -10.31
CA PRO A 33 -11.07 18.63 -10.50
C PRO A 33 -10.49 17.23 -10.68
N TRP A 34 -11.22 16.20 -10.26
CA TRP A 34 -10.92 14.83 -10.65
C TRP A 34 -11.36 14.63 -12.11
N ILE A 35 -10.51 14.06 -12.95
CA ILE A 35 -10.87 13.64 -14.30
C ILE A 35 -11.34 12.19 -14.25
N ASN A 36 -12.62 11.97 -14.54
CA ASN A 36 -13.24 10.65 -14.52
C ASN A 36 -12.92 9.85 -15.80
N GLN A 37 -13.29 8.56 -15.82
CA GLN A 37 -13.01 7.64 -16.91
C GLN A 37 -13.56 8.08 -18.28
N ASP A 38 -14.65 8.85 -18.31
CA ASP A 38 -15.25 9.41 -19.53
C ASP A 38 -14.66 10.78 -19.92
N GLY A 39 -13.63 11.24 -19.22
CA GLY A 39 -12.99 12.55 -19.41
C GLY A 39 -13.73 13.71 -18.73
N THR A 40 -14.84 13.45 -18.03
CA THR A 40 -15.57 14.53 -17.33
C THR A 40 -14.83 14.99 -16.08
N SER A 41 -14.89 16.29 -15.81
CA SER A 41 -14.31 16.90 -14.61
C SER A 41 -15.33 16.90 -13.47
N ILE A 42 -14.95 16.36 -12.32
CA ILE A 42 -15.81 16.25 -11.13
C ILE A 42 -15.15 16.98 -9.96
N GLY A 43 -15.92 17.86 -9.31
CA GLY A 43 -15.52 18.53 -8.06
C GLY A 43 -14.27 19.41 -8.19
N ASN A 44 -13.63 19.70 -7.06
CA ASN A 44 -12.34 20.38 -6.99
C ASN A 44 -11.63 20.01 -5.69
N TYR A 45 -10.63 19.15 -5.76
CA TYR A 45 -10.09 18.42 -4.61
C TYR A 45 -8.62 18.79 -4.33
N ALA A 46 -8.25 18.80 -3.05
CA ALA A 46 -6.86 19.04 -2.66
C ALA A 46 -5.93 17.86 -3.03
N HIS A 47 -6.47 16.64 -3.02
CA HIS A 47 -5.76 15.41 -3.35
C HIS A 47 -5.75 15.08 -4.85
N CYS A 48 -6.32 15.93 -5.73
CA CYS A 48 -6.21 15.74 -7.18
C CYS A 48 -5.16 16.69 -7.76
N LEU A 49 -4.26 16.19 -8.61
CA LEU A 49 -3.30 17.00 -9.37
C LEU A 49 -3.99 17.73 -10.53
N PRO A 50 -3.52 18.90 -10.98
CA PRO A 50 -3.94 19.44 -12.28
C PRO A 50 -3.70 18.41 -13.39
N ALA A 51 -4.56 18.38 -14.41
CA ALA A 51 -4.57 17.32 -15.42
C ALA A 51 -3.24 17.26 -16.20
N GLU A 52 -2.66 18.41 -16.50
CA GLU A 52 -1.34 18.59 -17.12
C GLU A 52 -0.16 18.10 -16.25
N HIS A 53 -0.43 17.75 -15.00
CA HIS A 53 0.55 17.23 -14.04
C HIS A 53 0.17 15.84 -13.52
N ALA A 54 -0.77 15.15 -14.18
CA ALA A 54 -1.26 13.84 -13.74
C ALA A 54 -0.15 12.78 -13.67
N GLU A 55 0.87 12.85 -14.54
CA GLU A 55 2.04 11.96 -14.51
C GLU A 55 2.72 11.91 -13.14
N ALA A 56 2.75 13.03 -12.41
CA ALA A 56 3.34 13.12 -11.06
C ALA A 56 2.52 12.41 -9.97
N ASN A 57 1.44 11.72 -10.35
CA ASN A 57 0.78 10.74 -9.50
C ASN A 57 1.65 9.47 -9.35
N LEU A 58 2.52 9.18 -10.31
CA LEU A 58 3.62 8.23 -10.10
C LEU A 58 4.74 8.91 -9.31
N LEU A 59 5.35 8.14 -8.39
CA LEU A 59 6.52 8.62 -7.65
C LEU A 59 7.74 8.67 -8.58
N PRO A 60 8.72 9.56 -8.33
CA PRO A 60 9.84 9.79 -9.26
C PRO A 60 10.56 8.51 -9.73
N GLY A 61 10.77 7.55 -8.83
CA GLY A 61 11.42 6.26 -9.14
C GLY A 61 10.59 5.30 -10.03
N ASN A 62 9.31 5.59 -10.27
CA ASN A 62 8.36 4.65 -10.85
C ASN A 62 7.84 5.07 -12.25
N HIS A 63 8.41 6.11 -12.88
CA HIS A 63 7.98 6.55 -14.22
C HIS A 63 8.21 5.47 -15.30
N ALA A 64 9.10 4.50 -15.06
CA ALA A 64 9.26 3.32 -15.92
C ALA A 64 7.98 2.47 -16.04
N ALA A 65 6.99 2.66 -15.16
CA ALA A 65 5.68 2.04 -15.29
C ALA A 65 4.92 2.47 -16.55
N ILE A 66 5.12 3.70 -17.06
CA ILE A 66 4.43 4.20 -18.26
C ILE A 66 4.79 3.38 -19.51
N PRO A 67 6.08 3.26 -19.90
CA PRO A 67 6.44 2.41 -21.03
C PRO A 67 6.09 0.94 -20.77
N LEU A 68 6.24 0.43 -19.55
CA LEU A 68 5.85 -0.94 -19.20
C LEU A 68 4.34 -1.21 -19.44
N PHE A 69 3.47 -0.29 -19.00
CA PHE A 69 2.03 -0.41 -19.19
C PHE A 69 1.68 -0.34 -20.67
N ARG A 70 2.33 0.53 -21.44
CA ARG A 70 2.18 0.60 -22.90
C ARG A 70 2.56 -0.74 -23.55
N ASP A 71 3.71 -1.30 -23.19
CA ASP A 71 4.23 -2.55 -23.75
C ASP A 71 3.32 -3.76 -23.42
N LEU A 72 2.74 -3.76 -22.22
CA LEU A 72 1.78 -4.77 -21.75
C LEU A 72 0.35 -4.52 -22.24
N GLY A 73 0.07 -3.38 -22.90
CA GLY A 73 -1.26 -2.98 -23.33
C GLY A 73 -2.23 -2.69 -22.18
N ILE A 74 -1.73 -2.27 -21.02
CA ILE A 74 -2.50 -1.97 -19.82
C ILE A 74 -3.00 -0.51 -19.88
N PRO A 75 -4.32 -0.27 -19.79
CA PRO A 75 -4.84 1.08 -19.66
C PRO A 75 -4.71 1.59 -18.22
N TRP A 76 -4.44 2.88 -18.08
CA TRP A 76 -4.53 3.57 -16.80
C TRP A 76 -5.99 3.84 -16.41
N HIS A 77 -6.35 3.59 -15.15
CA HIS A 77 -7.64 3.94 -14.59
C HIS A 77 -7.81 5.46 -14.57
N CYS A 78 -8.83 5.94 -15.28
CA CYS A 78 -9.04 7.36 -15.52
C CYS A 78 -7.77 8.07 -16.05
N GLY A 79 -7.01 7.38 -16.89
CA GLY A 79 -5.76 7.88 -17.46
C GLY A 79 -5.95 9.19 -18.21
N ILE A 80 -4.94 10.05 -18.13
CA ILE A 80 -4.84 11.30 -18.90
C ILE A 80 -3.69 11.14 -19.88
N ASP A 81 -3.99 11.34 -21.16
CA ASP A 81 -3.11 10.98 -22.27
C ASP A 81 -2.67 9.50 -22.16
N ASP A 82 -1.37 9.23 -22.22
CA ASP A 82 -0.77 7.89 -22.05
C ASP A 82 -0.40 7.57 -20.58
N GLY A 83 -0.75 8.45 -19.64
CA GLY A 83 -0.28 8.42 -18.26
C GLY A 83 -1.37 8.06 -17.22
N PRO A 84 -0.98 8.02 -15.93
CA PRO A 84 -1.91 7.77 -14.83
C PRO A 84 -3.00 8.85 -14.75
N GLY A 85 -4.11 8.52 -14.08
CA GLY A 85 -5.11 9.52 -13.73
C GLY A 85 -4.61 10.52 -12.68
N ASN A 86 -5.31 11.64 -12.50
CA ASN A 86 -4.85 12.74 -11.63
C ASN A 86 -5.27 12.63 -10.15
N ASN A 87 -6.00 11.59 -9.76
CA ASN A 87 -6.46 11.39 -8.39
C ASN A 87 -5.39 10.63 -7.57
N LEU A 88 -4.83 11.27 -6.53
CA LEU A 88 -3.80 10.67 -5.67
C LEU A 88 -4.32 9.47 -4.85
N LEU A 89 -5.63 9.20 -4.87
CA LEU A 89 -6.29 8.06 -4.26
C LEU A 89 -6.58 6.89 -5.21
N SER A 90 -6.02 6.91 -6.42
CA SER A 90 -6.12 5.77 -7.33
C SER A 90 -5.39 4.55 -6.74
N SER A 91 -6.13 3.46 -6.52
CA SER A 91 -5.57 2.17 -6.09
C SER A 91 -4.60 1.59 -7.12
N GLN A 92 -4.91 1.70 -8.41
CA GLN A 92 -3.98 1.28 -9.47
C GLN A 92 -2.65 2.02 -9.38
N VAL A 93 -2.68 3.34 -9.14
CA VAL A 93 -1.45 4.14 -9.02
C VAL A 93 -0.72 3.84 -7.71
N GLN A 94 -1.42 3.64 -6.59
CA GLN A 94 -0.78 3.23 -5.33
C GLN A 94 -0.13 1.84 -5.46
N CYS A 95 -0.82 0.88 -6.08
CA CYS A 95 -0.30 -0.45 -6.37
C CYS A 95 0.99 -0.37 -7.21
N VAL A 96 0.97 0.39 -8.31
CA VAL A 96 2.17 0.63 -9.12
C VAL A 96 3.27 1.29 -8.29
N ASN A 97 2.94 2.30 -7.49
CA ASN A 97 3.93 2.99 -6.68
C ASN A 97 4.60 2.09 -5.63
N ALA A 98 3.87 1.09 -5.12
CA ALA A 98 4.39 0.11 -4.17
C ALA A 98 5.23 -0.97 -4.87
N LEU A 99 4.73 -1.50 -6.00
CA LEU A 99 5.22 -2.75 -6.58
C LEU A 99 6.19 -2.55 -7.74
N MET A 100 6.28 -1.36 -8.35
CA MET A 100 7.20 -1.13 -9.47
C MET A 100 8.67 -1.47 -9.13
N PRO A 101 9.21 -1.15 -7.93
CA PRO A 101 10.56 -1.57 -7.54
C PRO A 101 10.78 -3.09 -7.56
N MET A 102 9.72 -3.89 -7.42
CA MET A 102 9.76 -5.35 -7.36
C MET A 102 9.82 -6.02 -8.74
N VAL A 103 9.56 -5.27 -9.82
CA VAL A 103 9.61 -5.80 -11.19
C VAL A 103 10.98 -6.38 -11.50
N GLU A 104 12.05 -5.72 -11.04
CA GLU A 104 13.44 -6.11 -11.29
C GLU A 104 14.21 -6.55 -10.03
N ASP A 105 13.67 -6.31 -8.84
CA ASP A 105 14.30 -6.67 -7.55
C ASP A 105 13.45 -7.71 -6.78
N SER A 106 13.82 -8.98 -6.93
CA SER A 106 13.18 -10.10 -6.24
C SER A 106 13.27 -10.01 -4.71
N GLN A 107 14.31 -9.37 -4.15
CA GLN A 107 14.47 -9.30 -2.70
C GLN A 107 13.41 -8.40 -2.06
N ARG A 108 12.87 -7.42 -2.80
CA ARG A 108 11.74 -6.60 -2.34
C ARG A 108 10.46 -7.41 -2.22
N ILE A 109 10.23 -8.38 -3.12
CA ILE A 109 9.09 -9.32 -3.03
C ILE A 109 9.21 -10.18 -1.77
N VAL A 110 10.41 -10.72 -1.50
CA VAL A 110 10.67 -11.50 -0.28
C VAL A 110 10.38 -10.68 0.97
N ARG A 111 10.84 -9.42 1.03
CA ARG A 111 10.59 -8.54 2.19
C ARG A 111 9.10 -8.19 2.34
N ALA A 112 8.40 -7.90 1.24
CA ALA A 112 6.98 -7.52 1.25
C ALA A 112 6.05 -8.69 1.62
N PHE A 113 6.29 -9.87 1.04
CA PHE A 113 5.32 -10.97 1.08
C PHE A 113 5.80 -12.18 1.88
N GLY A 114 7.07 -12.26 2.27
CA GLY A 114 7.65 -13.42 2.95
C GLY A 114 7.13 -13.67 4.37
N ARG A 115 6.40 -12.71 4.96
CA ARG A 115 5.65 -12.92 6.22
C ARG A 115 4.27 -13.55 6.01
N VAL A 116 3.75 -13.48 4.79
CA VAL A 116 2.40 -13.93 4.41
C VAL A 116 2.52 -15.30 3.73
N VAL A 117 3.43 -15.44 2.77
CA VAL A 117 3.70 -16.69 2.06
C VAL A 117 5.15 -17.14 2.25
N ASP A 118 5.39 -18.45 2.18
CA ASP A 118 6.72 -19.04 2.28
C ASP A 118 7.50 -18.85 0.97
N ILE A 119 8.46 -17.93 0.95
CA ILE A 119 9.29 -17.61 -0.21
C ILE A 119 10.74 -17.97 0.09
N ALA A 120 11.23 -19.03 -0.56
CA ALA A 120 12.66 -19.36 -0.57
C ALA A 120 13.39 -18.74 -1.77
N GLU A 121 12.72 -18.66 -2.92
CA GLU A 121 13.27 -18.09 -4.16
C GLU A 121 12.14 -17.45 -4.96
N VAL A 122 12.38 -16.26 -5.52
CA VAL A 122 11.44 -15.65 -6.48
C VAL A 122 11.92 -15.96 -7.89
N LEU A 123 10.99 -16.42 -8.72
CA LEU A 123 11.23 -16.81 -10.11
C LEU A 123 10.77 -15.71 -11.04
N GLN A 124 11.36 -15.63 -12.24
CA GLN A 124 10.84 -14.74 -13.27
C GLN A 124 9.49 -15.25 -13.74
N ILE A 125 8.46 -14.41 -13.62
CA ILE A 125 7.13 -14.69 -14.17
C ILE A 125 7.08 -14.36 -15.66
N GLU A 126 7.86 -13.38 -16.10
CA GLU A 126 8.02 -13.01 -17.50
C GLU A 126 9.49 -12.69 -17.76
N SER A 127 9.94 -12.74 -19.03
CA SER A 127 11.34 -12.48 -19.37
C SER A 127 11.84 -11.16 -18.76
N GLY A 128 12.85 -11.25 -17.90
CA GLY A 128 13.46 -10.10 -17.22
C GLY A 128 12.64 -9.50 -16.07
N ARG A 129 11.52 -10.12 -15.65
CA ARG A 129 10.60 -9.57 -14.66
C ARG A 129 10.23 -10.59 -13.60
N TYR A 130 10.41 -10.23 -12.33
CA TYR A 130 9.99 -11.02 -11.17
C TYR A 130 8.53 -10.77 -10.78
N LEU A 131 7.99 -9.59 -11.12
CA LEU A 131 6.60 -9.20 -10.93
C LEU A 131 6.05 -8.59 -12.23
N THR A 132 4.78 -8.86 -12.52
CA THR A 132 4.05 -8.27 -13.65
C THR A 132 2.72 -7.67 -13.20
N PHE A 133 2.20 -6.70 -13.94
CA PHE A 133 0.95 -6.01 -13.61
C PHE A 133 -0.22 -6.53 -14.45
N GLU A 134 -1.42 -6.43 -13.88
CA GLU A 134 -2.69 -6.72 -14.55
C GLU A 134 -2.69 -8.10 -15.21
N TYR A 135 -2.27 -9.11 -14.43
CA TYR A 135 -2.04 -10.46 -14.92
C TYR A 135 -3.37 -11.17 -15.19
N ILE A 136 -3.45 -11.82 -16.36
CA ILE A 136 -4.68 -12.47 -16.87
C ILE A 136 -4.51 -13.98 -17.14
N GLY A 137 -3.33 -14.55 -16.88
CA GLY A 137 -3.00 -15.92 -17.24
C GLY A 137 -2.82 -16.17 -18.75
N PRO A 138 -2.28 -17.33 -19.14
CA PRO A 138 -2.05 -17.67 -20.55
C PRO A 138 -3.34 -18.01 -21.32
N SER A 139 -4.39 -18.44 -20.62
CA SER A 139 -5.61 -19.00 -21.23
C SER A 139 -6.86 -18.17 -20.92
N ASP A 140 -7.75 -18.03 -21.91
CA ASP A 140 -9.07 -17.40 -21.73
C ASP A 140 -10.09 -18.39 -21.14
N TYR A 141 -9.92 -18.70 -19.85
CA TYR A 141 -10.74 -19.68 -19.13
C TYR A 141 -12.24 -19.40 -19.14
N PHE A 142 -12.61 -18.12 -19.25
CA PHE A 142 -13.98 -17.65 -19.10
C PHE A 142 -14.57 -17.11 -20.41
N GLY A 143 -13.86 -17.22 -21.53
CA GLY A 143 -14.32 -16.73 -22.84
C GLY A 143 -14.55 -15.21 -22.85
N GLU A 144 -13.71 -14.45 -22.16
CA GLU A 144 -13.80 -13.00 -22.00
C GLU A 144 -13.30 -12.24 -23.21
N GLY A 145 -12.33 -12.81 -23.94
CA GLY A 145 -11.80 -12.25 -25.19
C GLY A 145 -12.76 -12.37 -26.37
N ALA A 146 -13.81 -13.20 -26.24
CA ALA A 146 -14.79 -13.44 -27.30
C ALA A 146 -14.15 -13.77 -28.67
N GLY A 147 -13.10 -14.60 -28.66
CA GLY A 147 -12.33 -14.98 -29.84
C GLY A 147 -11.25 -13.99 -30.27
N LYS A 148 -11.02 -12.91 -29.50
CA LYS A 148 -9.94 -11.95 -29.69
C LYS A 148 -8.90 -12.08 -28.56
N PRO A 149 -7.65 -11.63 -28.78
CA PRO A 149 -6.69 -11.49 -27.69
C PRO A 149 -7.27 -10.65 -26.56
N ARG A 150 -7.12 -11.14 -25.32
CA ARG A 150 -7.49 -10.38 -24.12
C ARG A 150 -6.49 -9.26 -23.88
N ILE A 151 -6.98 -8.14 -23.37
CA ILE A 151 -6.18 -6.98 -23.01
C ILE A 151 -6.21 -6.86 -21.49
N ARG A 152 -5.03 -6.79 -20.87
CA ARG A 152 -4.86 -6.63 -19.43
C ARG A 152 -5.63 -5.40 -18.92
N GLY A 153 -6.25 -5.51 -17.75
CA GLY A 153 -7.07 -4.43 -17.17
C GLY A 153 -8.33 -4.04 -17.97
N THR A 154 -8.71 -4.75 -19.05
CA THR A 154 -9.85 -4.37 -19.90
C THR A 154 -10.84 -5.50 -20.13
N ARG A 155 -12.03 -5.40 -19.51
CA ARG A 155 -13.21 -6.25 -19.77
C ARG A 155 -12.97 -7.76 -19.66
N CYS A 156 -11.89 -8.16 -19.01
CA CYS A 156 -11.57 -9.52 -18.64
C CYS A 156 -11.12 -9.56 -17.17
N THR A 157 -11.01 -10.77 -16.63
CA THR A 157 -10.56 -11.00 -15.27
C THR A 157 -9.04 -10.81 -15.23
N SER A 158 -8.63 -9.81 -14.46
CA SER A 158 -7.26 -9.37 -14.24
C SER A 158 -7.04 -9.24 -12.73
N VAL A 159 -5.83 -9.51 -12.28
CA VAL A 159 -5.37 -9.19 -10.92
C VAL A 159 -4.30 -8.12 -11.01
N ASP A 160 -4.28 -7.19 -10.06
CA ASP A 160 -3.44 -5.98 -10.15
C ASP A 160 -1.95 -6.29 -10.35
N ALA A 161 -1.45 -7.35 -9.72
CA ALA A 161 -0.11 -7.87 -9.99
C ALA A 161 -0.01 -9.39 -9.81
N ALA A 162 1.09 -9.99 -10.29
CA ALA A 162 1.41 -11.38 -10.02
C ALA A 162 2.93 -11.62 -9.98
N PHE A 163 3.34 -12.60 -9.16
CA PHE A 163 4.73 -13.07 -9.09
C PHE A 163 4.81 -14.58 -8.83
N LEU A 164 5.86 -15.21 -9.34
CA LEU A 164 6.11 -16.64 -9.21
C LEU A 164 7.22 -16.89 -8.18
N TYR A 165 7.08 -17.91 -7.34
CA TYR A 165 8.07 -18.22 -6.30
C TYR A 165 8.17 -19.71 -6.02
N ARG A 166 9.27 -20.10 -5.40
CA ARG A 166 9.50 -21.43 -4.84
C ARG A 166 9.48 -21.34 -3.32
N THR A 167 8.74 -22.24 -2.69
CA THR A 167 8.67 -22.36 -1.23
C THR A 167 9.93 -23.02 -0.65
N SER A 168 10.09 -22.96 0.67
CA SER A 168 11.15 -23.68 1.38
C SER A 168 11.08 -25.20 1.21
N THR A 169 9.90 -25.73 0.87
CA THR A 169 9.65 -27.14 0.57
C THR A 169 9.90 -27.52 -0.90
N GLY A 170 10.22 -26.55 -1.76
CA GLY A 170 10.55 -26.75 -3.16
C GLY A 170 9.35 -26.67 -4.12
N THR A 171 8.15 -26.41 -3.62
CA THR A 171 6.91 -26.23 -4.40
C THR A 171 6.97 -24.91 -5.16
N THR A 172 6.62 -24.91 -6.44
CA THR A 172 6.44 -23.66 -7.20
C THR A 172 5.03 -23.14 -6.98
N GLU A 173 4.88 -21.89 -6.56
CA GLU A 173 3.59 -21.25 -6.34
C GLU A 173 3.50 -19.92 -7.10
N LEU A 174 2.28 -19.56 -7.51
CA LEU A 174 1.95 -18.29 -8.14
C LEU A 174 1.11 -17.44 -7.19
N ALA A 175 1.56 -16.23 -6.90
CA ALA A 175 0.78 -15.24 -6.17
C ALA A 175 0.06 -14.31 -7.16
N LEU A 176 -1.25 -14.18 -6.98
CA LEU A 176 -2.11 -13.21 -7.64
C LEU A 176 -2.43 -12.10 -6.64
N VAL A 177 -1.88 -10.91 -6.83
CA VAL A 177 -2.05 -9.78 -5.93
C VAL A 177 -3.24 -8.94 -6.38
N GLU A 178 -4.22 -8.80 -5.51
CA GLU A 178 -5.35 -7.89 -5.66
C GLU A 178 -5.20 -6.74 -4.66
N TRP A 179 -5.35 -5.50 -5.12
CA TRP A 179 -5.06 -4.29 -4.37
C TRP A 179 -6.30 -3.45 -4.11
N LYS A 180 -6.51 -3.14 -2.83
CA LYS A 180 -7.49 -2.18 -2.34
C LYS A 180 -6.80 -1.05 -1.61
N TYR A 181 -7.41 0.12 -1.70
CA TYR A 181 -7.01 1.32 -1.01
C TYR A 181 -8.22 1.94 -0.30
N THR A 182 -8.92 2.88 -0.94
CA THR A 182 -10.05 3.63 -0.35
C THR A 182 -11.42 3.19 -0.88
N GLU A 183 -11.50 2.06 -1.58
CA GLU A 183 -12.75 1.55 -2.17
C GLU A 183 -13.80 1.27 -1.11
N LYS A 184 -15.07 1.50 -1.47
CA LYS A 184 -16.26 1.08 -0.74
C LYS A 184 -17.40 0.85 -1.73
N TYR A 185 -18.23 -0.15 -1.48
CA TYR A 185 -19.35 -0.54 -2.34
C TYR A 185 -20.64 -0.55 -1.53
N THR A 186 -21.17 0.64 -1.25
CA THR A 186 -22.34 0.80 -0.38
C THR A 186 -23.68 0.79 -1.12
N THR A 187 -23.66 0.68 -2.45
CA THR A 187 -24.85 0.80 -3.30
C THR A 187 -25.09 -0.49 -4.04
N LEU A 188 -26.32 -1.00 -3.93
CA LEU A 188 -26.76 -2.15 -4.71
C LEU A 188 -26.62 -1.83 -6.20
N ARG A 189 -26.00 -2.74 -6.96
CA ARG A 189 -25.89 -2.59 -8.41
C ARG A 189 -27.29 -2.54 -9.02
N THR A 190 -27.48 -1.70 -10.03
CA THR A 190 -28.67 -1.80 -10.88
C THR A 190 -28.55 -3.04 -11.79
N PRO A 191 -29.45 -4.03 -11.67
CA PRO A 191 -29.39 -5.24 -12.50
C PRO A 191 -29.47 -4.92 -13.99
N ASN A 192 -28.74 -5.68 -14.80
CA ASN A 192 -28.81 -5.60 -16.25
C ASN A 192 -28.88 -7.02 -16.81
N ALA A 193 -30.07 -7.44 -17.23
CA ALA A 193 -30.32 -8.82 -17.63
C ALA A 193 -29.36 -9.36 -18.71
N GLY A 194 -28.94 -8.51 -19.67
CA GLY A 194 -28.01 -8.92 -20.72
C GLY A 194 -26.58 -9.12 -20.21
N TYR A 195 -26.09 -8.20 -19.38
CA TYR A 195 -24.78 -8.31 -18.76
C TYR A 195 -24.73 -9.42 -17.71
N ASP A 196 -25.78 -9.56 -16.91
CA ASP A 196 -25.85 -10.56 -15.84
C ASP A 196 -25.88 -11.96 -16.41
N LYS A 197 -26.69 -12.19 -17.46
CA LYS A 197 -26.66 -13.46 -18.22
C LYS A 197 -25.28 -13.77 -18.79
N THR A 198 -24.57 -12.74 -19.25
CA THR A 198 -23.19 -12.91 -19.76
C THR A 198 -22.23 -13.30 -18.64
N ARG A 199 -22.28 -12.61 -17.49
CA ARG A 199 -21.43 -12.90 -16.33
C ARG A 199 -21.69 -14.31 -15.78
N ILE A 200 -22.95 -14.67 -15.58
CA ILE A 200 -23.35 -16.00 -15.09
C ILE A 200 -22.90 -17.08 -16.07
N ARG A 201 -23.08 -16.88 -17.38
CA ARG A 201 -22.59 -17.85 -18.38
C ARG A 201 -21.07 -18.05 -18.31
N ARG A 202 -20.31 -16.99 -18.05
CA ARG A 202 -18.83 -17.04 -18.01
C ARG A 202 -18.30 -17.82 -16.80
N TYR A 203 -18.87 -17.56 -15.62
CA TYR A 203 -18.32 -18.08 -14.37
C TYR A 203 -19.14 -19.23 -13.77
N GLY A 204 -20.40 -19.41 -14.17
CA GLY A 204 -21.35 -20.31 -13.51
C GLY A 204 -20.90 -21.76 -13.47
N ALA A 205 -20.30 -22.27 -14.55
CA ALA A 205 -19.80 -23.64 -14.57
C ALA A 205 -18.73 -23.88 -13.50
N ASP A 206 -17.80 -22.93 -13.32
CA ASP A 206 -16.71 -23.05 -12.36
C ASP A 206 -17.14 -22.70 -10.93
N TYR A 207 -18.07 -21.75 -10.81
CA TYR A 207 -18.71 -21.38 -9.54
C TYR A 207 -19.45 -22.57 -8.92
N HIS A 208 -20.20 -23.32 -9.74
CA HIS A 208 -20.98 -24.47 -9.29
C HIS A 208 -20.22 -25.81 -9.30
N ASP A 209 -18.94 -25.82 -9.69
CA ASP A 209 -18.15 -27.05 -9.71
C ASP A 209 -17.99 -27.56 -8.25
N PRO A 210 -18.37 -28.82 -7.94
CA PRO A 210 -18.19 -29.40 -6.60
C PRO A 210 -16.74 -29.49 -6.14
N SER A 211 -15.78 -29.47 -7.07
CA SER A 211 -14.34 -29.38 -6.82
C SER A 211 -13.78 -27.95 -6.91
N GLY A 212 -14.62 -26.99 -7.26
CA GLY A 212 -14.29 -25.57 -7.35
C GLY A 212 -13.98 -24.94 -5.99
N PRO A 213 -13.46 -23.70 -5.97
CA PRO A 213 -12.94 -23.07 -4.76
C PRO A 213 -14.03 -22.47 -3.85
N LEU A 214 -15.29 -22.39 -4.32
CA LEU A 214 -16.37 -21.66 -3.65
C LEU A 214 -17.54 -22.55 -3.23
N ARG A 215 -18.14 -22.24 -2.09
CA ARG A 215 -19.35 -22.87 -1.55
C ARG A 215 -20.60 -22.27 -2.20
N SER A 216 -20.87 -22.66 -3.44
CA SER A 216 -22.05 -22.21 -4.18
C SER A 216 -23.40 -22.62 -3.56
N ASP A 217 -23.38 -23.51 -2.56
CA ASP A 217 -24.54 -23.89 -1.75
C ASP A 217 -24.92 -22.82 -0.70
N LEU A 218 -24.04 -21.87 -0.42
CA LEU A 218 -24.28 -20.81 0.56
C LEU A 218 -24.70 -19.47 -0.06
N MET A 219 -24.38 -19.24 -1.33
CA MET A 219 -24.73 -18.00 -2.03
C MET A 219 -25.04 -18.28 -3.49
N ASP A 220 -26.15 -17.74 -4.01
CA ASP A 220 -26.47 -17.80 -5.43
C ASP A 220 -25.53 -16.87 -6.23
N ILE A 221 -25.15 -17.30 -7.44
CA ILE A 221 -24.21 -16.55 -8.29
C ILE A 221 -24.73 -15.16 -8.65
N GLU A 222 -26.05 -14.99 -8.74
CA GLU A 222 -26.72 -13.71 -8.97
C GLU A 222 -26.36 -12.67 -7.88
N TRP A 223 -26.19 -13.11 -6.64
CA TRP A 223 -25.84 -12.25 -5.50
C TRP A 223 -24.34 -11.99 -5.39
N MET A 224 -23.53 -12.84 -6.02
CA MET A 224 -22.10 -12.61 -6.24
C MET A 224 -21.84 -11.55 -7.31
N LEU A 225 -22.84 -11.05 -8.06
CA LEU A 225 -22.63 -10.04 -9.10
C LEU A 225 -22.52 -8.60 -8.56
N ASP A 226 -22.67 -8.41 -7.26
CA ASP A 226 -22.41 -7.15 -6.56
C ASP A 226 -20.97 -7.10 -6.06
N GLU A 227 -20.36 -5.92 -6.13
CA GLU A 227 -19.02 -5.71 -5.58
C GLU A 227 -19.07 -5.65 -4.04
N PRO A 228 -18.00 -6.10 -3.35
CA PRO A 228 -16.73 -6.60 -3.91
C PRO A 228 -16.74 -8.10 -4.30
N PHE A 229 -17.81 -8.83 -3.98
CA PHE A 229 -17.87 -10.28 -4.19
C PHE A 229 -17.74 -10.70 -5.66
N TYR A 230 -18.18 -9.85 -6.59
CA TYR A 230 -18.01 -10.12 -8.03
C TYR A 230 -16.53 -10.13 -8.44
N GLN A 231 -15.73 -9.19 -7.93
CA GLN A 231 -14.30 -9.21 -8.17
C GLN A 231 -13.61 -10.40 -7.49
N LEU A 232 -13.87 -10.61 -6.20
CA LEU A 232 -13.28 -11.70 -5.43
C LEU A 232 -13.58 -13.07 -6.06
N MET A 233 -14.83 -13.31 -6.48
CA MET A 233 -15.24 -14.53 -7.17
C MET A 233 -14.39 -14.78 -8.42
N ARG A 234 -14.31 -13.80 -9.31
CA ARG A 234 -13.60 -13.98 -10.59
C ARG A 234 -12.13 -14.29 -10.40
N GLN A 235 -11.49 -13.62 -9.44
CA GLN A 235 -10.07 -13.78 -9.17
C GLN A 235 -9.77 -15.13 -8.50
N GLN A 236 -10.64 -15.59 -7.60
CA GLN A 236 -10.50 -16.90 -7.00
C GLN A 236 -10.75 -18.04 -8.00
N LEU A 237 -11.72 -17.87 -8.91
CA LEU A 237 -11.95 -18.79 -10.02
C LEU A 237 -10.75 -18.82 -10.97
N LEU A 238 -10.14 -17.65 -11.26
CA LEU A 238 -8.94 -17.58 -12.07
C LEU A 238 -7.77 -18.33 -11.39
N ALA A 239 -7.54 -18.09 -10.10
CA ALA A 239 -6.52 -18.80 -9.32
C ALA A 239 -6.70 -20.33 -9.41
N TRP A 240 -7.94 -20.80 -9.21
CA TRP A 240 -8.26 -22.24 -9.29
C TRP A 240 -7.99 -22.83 -10.69
N ARG A 241 -8.32 -22.10 -11.76
CA ARG A 241 -8.04 -22.54 -13.13
C ARG A 241 -6.54 -22.58 -13.44
N LEU A 242 -5.81 -21.56 -13.02
CA LEU A 242 -4.35 -21.50 -13.18
C LEU A 242 -3.66 -22.64 -12.43
N GLU A 243 -4.10 -22.94 -11.20
CA GLU A 243 -3.57 -24.06 -10.40
C GLU A 243 -3.83 -25.40 -11.10
N ARG A 244 -5.06 -25.62 -11.57
CA ARG A 244 -5.44 -26.88 -12.22
C ARG A 244 -4.67 -27.14 -13.52
N ASP A 245 -4.36 -26.09 -14.26
CA ASP A 245 -3.64 -26.19 -15.53
C ASP A 245 -2.10 -26.13 -15.36
N GLY A 246 -1.61 -25.89 -14.15
CA GLY A 246 -0.18 -25.72 -13.90
C GLY A 246 0.42 -24.51 -14.62
N ALA A 247 -0.34 -23.41 -14.71
CA ALA A 247 0.10 -22.19 -15.39
C ALA A 247 1.40 -21.66 -14.77
N GLU A 248 2.33 -21.20 -15.61
CA GLU A 248 3.69 -20.80 -15.20
C GLU A 248 4.48 -21.90 -14.44
N GLY A 249 4.06 -23.16 -14.55
CA GLY A 249 4.63 -24.28 -13.80
C GLY A 249 4.26 -24.29 -12.31
N ALA A 250 3.24 -23.51 -11.91
CA ALA A 250 2.78 -23.44 -10.53
C ALA A 250 2.02 -24.70 -10.11
N ASN A 251 2.28 -25.18 -8.90
CA ASN A 251 1.55 -26.27 -8.25
C ASN A 251 0.42 -25.76 -7.34
N VAL A 252 0.57 -24.53 -6.87
CA VAL A 252 -0.40 -23.83 -6.01
C VAL A 252 -0.54 -22.39 -6.50
N VAL A 253 -1.75 -21.86 -6.50
CA VAL A 253 -2.02 -20.46 -6.83
C VAL A 253 -2.78 -19.79 -5.70
N ARG A 254 -2.23 -18.70 -5.17
CA ARG A 254 -2.83 -17.94 -4.06
C ARG A 254 -3.29 -16.57 -4.52
N VAL A 255 -4.42 -16.13 -4.00
CA VAL A 255 -4.83 -14.73 -4.07
C VAL A 255 -4.31 -14.01 -2.82
N LEU A 256 -3.50 -12.98 -3.02
CA LEU A 256 -3.01 -12.09 -1.96
C LEU A 256 -3.79 -10.78 -2.04
N HIS A 257 -4.67 -10.56 -1.07
CA HIS A 257 -5.55 -9.40 -1.03
C HIS A 257 -4.92 -8.32 -0.14
N VAL A 258 -4.33 -7.31 -0.78
CA VAL A 258 -3.81 -6.12 -0.11
C VAL A 258 -4.99 -5.21 0.23
N LEU A 259 -5.27 -5.05 1.52
CA LEU A 259 -6.40 -4.25 2.00
C LEU A 259 -6.02 -3.55 3.31
N PRO A 260 -6.17 -2.21 3.41
CA PRO A 260 -6.01 -1.53 4.69
C PRO A 260 -7.00 -2.06 5.72
N PRO A 261 -6.55 -2.55 6.89
CA PRO A 261 -7.46 -3.05 7.93
C PRO A 261 -8.42 -1.97 8.43
N ASP A 262 -7.99 -0.72 8.39
CA ASP A 262 -8.78 0.44 8.82
C ASP A 262 -9.85 0.87 7.80
N ASN A 263 -9.89 0.28 6.59
CA ASN A 263 -10.96 0.57 5.62
C ASN A 263 -12.25 -0.21 5.98
N GLU A 264 -12.89 0.20 7.08
CA GLU A 264 -14.17 -0.34 7.54
C GLU A 264 -15.27 -0.15 6.48
N ALA A 265 -15.19 0.89 5.65
CA ALA A 265 -16.17 1.12 4.60
C ALA A 265 -16.15 0.03 3.51
N TYR A 266 -14.97 -0.53 3.20
CA TYR A 266 -14.86 -1.73 2.38
C TYR A 266 -15.51 -2.92 3.11
N GLN A 267 -15.15 -3.16 4.37
CA GLN A 267 -15.69 -4.27 5.16
C GLN A 267 -17.22 -4.24 5.29
N GLN A 268 -17.81 -3.04 5.33
CA GLN A 268 -19.25 -2.83 5.40
C GLN A 268 -19.96 -2.84 4.04
N SER A 269 -19.27 -3.26 2.96
CA SER A 269 -19.84 -3.37 1.60
C SER A 269 -20.74 -4.60 1.43
N LEU A 270 -21.63 -4.84 2.39
CA LEU A 270 -22.62 -5.91 2.40
C LEU A 270 -23.96 -5.36 1.92
N VAL A 271 -24.12 -5.20 0.60
CA VAL A 271 -25.28 -4.49 0.04
C VAL A 271 -26.59 -5.30 0.07
N ARG A 272 -26.52 -6.62 0.32
CA ARG A 272 -27.67 -7.53 0.34
C ARG A 272 -27.97 -8.13 1.73
N ALA A 273 -29.19 -8.62 1.92
CA ALA A 273 -29.55 -9.35 3.13
C ALA A 273 -28.83 -10.70 3.16
N GLU A 274 -28.68 -11.32 2.00
CA GLU A 274 -28.02 -12.60 1.79
C GLU A 274 -26.52 -12.54 2.11
N HIS A 275 -25.87 -11.39 1.85
CA HIS A 275 -24.50 -11.15 2.33
C HIS A 275 -24.44 -11.14 3.86
N ARG A 276 -25.32 -10.34 4.49
CA ARG A 276 -25.39 -10.19 5.96
C ARG A 276 -25.82 -11.46 6.71
N GLN A 277 -26.42 -12.43 6.02
CA GLN A 277 -26.75 -13.73 6.61
C GLN A 277 -25.52 -14.62 6.81
N LEU A 278 -24.42 -14.36 6.08
CA LEU A 278 -23.21 -15.17 6.12
C LEU A 278 -22.09 -14.57 6.98
N GLY A 279 -22.16 -13.28 7.30
CA GLY A 279 -21.15 -12.58 8.11
C GLY A 279 -21.44 -11.09 8.27
N ASP A 280 -20.71 -10.45 9.19
CA ASP A 280 -20.84 -9.03 9.54
C ASP A 280 -19.82 -8.12 8.81
N SER A 281 -18.91 -8.74 8.04
CA SER A 281 -17.95 -8.05 7.18
C SER A 281 -17.74 -8.78 5.85
N VAL A 282 -17.18 -8.07 4.85
CA VAL A 282 -16.78 -8.68 3.57
C VAL A 282 -15.84 -9.85 3.79
N ASP A 283 -14.86 -9.71 4.68
CA ASP A 283 -13.89 -10.77 4.95
C ASP A 283 -14.52 -12.00 5.61
N GLU A 284 -15.42 -11.80 6.57
CA GLU A 284 -16.15 -12.91 7.19
C GLU A 284 -17.00 -13.67 6.18
N VAL A 285 -17.76 -12.95 5.35
CA VAL A 285 -18.57 -13.56 4.28
C VAL A 285 -17.67 -14.29 3.30
N TRP A 286 -16.59 -13.66 2.84
CA TRP A 286 -15.70 -14.23 1.84
C TRP A 286 -14.96 -15.46 2.36
N ALA A 287 -14.39 -15.42 3.57
CA ALA A 287 -13.78 -16.58 4.21
C ALA A 287 -14.80 -17.72 4.39
N GLY A 288 -16.05 -17.38 4.72
CA GLY A 288 -17.17 -18.30 4.74
C GLY A 288 -17.60 -18.84 3.38
N LEU A 289 -17.16 -18.29 2.25
CA LEU A 289 -17.46 -18.84 0.93
C LEU A 289 -16.35 -19.74 0.40
N LEU A 290 -15.12 -19.65 0.92
CA LEU A 290 -13.99 -20.43 0.43
C LEU A 290 -14.02 -21.88 0.93
N ARG A 291 -13.80 -22.85 0.02
CA ARG A 291 -13.53 -24.25 0.36
C ARG A 291 -12.07 -24.50 0.76
N THR A 292 -11.16 -23.73 0.18
CA THR A 292 -9.72 -23.77 0.43
C THR A 292 -9.24 -22.39 0.90
N PRO A 293 -9.53 -22.02 2.16
CA PRO A 293 -9.24 -20.68 2.67
C PRO A 293 -7.75 -20.34 2.66
N ASP A 294 -6.86 -21.34 2.68
CA ASP A 294 -5.42 -21.12 2.57
C ASP A 294 -4.96 -20.56 1.21
N ARG A 295 -5.84 -20.63 0.18
CA ARG A 295 -5.61 -20.06 -1.16
C ARG A 295 -5.94 -18.57 -1.25
N PHE A 296 -6.40 -17.95 -0.18
CA PHE A 296 -6.66 -16.52 -0.08
C PHE A 296 -6.02 -15.97 1.19
N GLN A 297 -5.18 -14.94 1.07
CA GLN A 297 -4.49 -14.37 2.22
C GLN A 297 -4.53 -12.85 2.19
N HIS A 298 -4.69 -12.25 3.37
CA HIS A 298 -4.62 -10.81 3.52
C HIS A 298 -3.17 -10.34 3.61
N VAL A 299 -2.92 -9.17 3.02
CA VAL A 299 -1.65 -8.43 3.16
C VAL A 299 -2.01 -7.05 3.70
N ASP A 300 -1.51 -6.73 4.89
CA ASP A 300 -1.64 -5.37 5.42
C ASP A 300 -0.72 -4.43 4.62
N PRO A 301 -1.25 -3.38 3.95
CA PRO A 301 -0.45 -2.46 3.18
C PRO A 301 0.58 -1.68 4.00
N ALA A 302 0.49 -1.67 5.34
CA ALA A 302 1.54 -1.12 6.21
C ALA A 302 2.91 -1.75 5.96
N VAL A 303 2.99 -2.98 5.43
CA VAL A 303 4.25 -3.61 5.03
C VAL A 303 5.00 -2.82 3.97
N PHE A 304 4.29 -2.05 3.13
CA PHE A 304 4.91 -1.23 2.08
C PHE A 304 5.39 0.13 2.60
N LEU A 305 5.12 0.49 3.86
CA LEU A 305 5.67 1.66 4.55
C LEU A 305 7.10 1.40 5.09
N ASP A 306 7.90 0.71 4.28
CA ASP A 306 9.31 0.41 4.50
C ASP A 306 10.04 0.72 3.20
N GLU A 307 10.98 1.66 3.23
CA GLU A 307 11.71 2.10 2.04
C GLU A 307 12.62 1.01 1.44
N SER A 308 13.03 0.03 2.26
CA SER A 308 13.74 -1.15 1.78
C SER A 308 12.84 -2.06 0.95
N ILE A 309 11.51 -1.94 1.10
CA ILE A 309 10.50 -2.62 0.29
C ILE A 309 10.11 -1.74 -0.90
N THR A 310 9.74 -0.48 -0.66
CA THR A 310 9.26 0.46 -1.67
C THR A 310 10.30 1.54 -1.98
N SER A 311 10.15 2.73 -1.40
CA SER A 311 11.06 3.88 -1.50
C SER A 311 10.71 4.91 -0.42
N TRP A 312 11.64 5.83 -0.14
CA TRP A 312 11.36 6.96 0.72
C TRP A 312 10.14 7.77 0.25
N ASP A 313 10.01 8.01 -1.06
CA ASP A 313 8.88 8.76 -1.63
C ASP A 313 7.53 8.06 -1.38
N TYR A 314 7.52 6.72 -1.32
CA TYR A 314 6.31 5.96 -1.01
C TYR A 314 5.92 6.11 0.45
N VAL A 315 6.87 5.91 1.36
CA VAL A 315 6.66 6.10 2.81
C VAL A 315 6.19 7.53 3.07
N ASP A 316 6.88 8.52 2.50
CA ASP A 316 6.53 9.93 2.63
C ASP A 316 5.10 10.23 2.19
N ARG A 317 4.64 9.60 1.11
CA ARG A 317 3.30 9.84 0.56
C ARG A 317 2.19 9.16 1.32
N TYR A 318 2.39 7.91 1.72
CA TYR A 318 1.31 7.04 2.20
C TYR A 318 1.33 6.83 3.72
N SER A 319 2.35 7.31 4.44
CA SER A 319 2.36 7.28 5.90
C SER A 319 1.36 8.28 6.51
N PRO A 320 0.63 7.91 7.59
CA PRO A 320 -0.29 8.79 8.32
C PRO A 320 0.34 10.08 8.87
N SER A 321 1.67 10.12 9.02
CA SER A 321 2.46 11.30 9.43
C SER A 321 2.39 12.48 8.45
N GLY A 322 1.60 12.39 7.38
CA GLY A 322 1.38 13.45 6.41
C GLY A 322 0.70 14.71 6.97
N THR A 323 0.15 14.74 8.19
CA THR A 323 -0.67 15.86 8.71
C THR A 323 0.12 17.11 9.14
N GLY A 324 1.20 17.50 8.46
CA GLY A 324 1.94 18.73 8.84
C GLY A 324 2.61 18.69 10.21
N ASP A 325 2.57 17.54 10.88
CA ASP A 325 3.35 17.21 12.05
C ASP A 325 4.68 16.57 11.62
N LEU A 326 5.68 16.67 12.49
CA LEU A 326 7.00 16.12 12.26
C LEU A 326 6.91 14.61 11.97
N PRO A 327 7.72 14.07 11.04
CA PRO A 327 7.80 12.62 10.85
C PRO A 327 8.20 11.96 12.18
N TRP A 328 7.62 10.80 12.47
CA TRP A 328 7.97 10.04 13.66
C TRP A 328 9.44 9.68 13.66
N GLY A 329 10.12 9.94 14.76
CA GLY A 329 11.55 9.68 14.87
C GLY A 329 12.25 10.74 15.69
N VAL A 330 13.57 10.75 15.60
CA VAL A 330 14.41 11.65 16.41
C VAL A 330 14.85 12.82 15.57
N SER A 331 14.53 14.02 16.04
CA SER A 331 15.16 15.24 15.58
C SER A 331 16.32 15.60 16.51
N VAL A 332 17.43 16.10 15.99
CA VAL A 332 18.56 16.58 16.80
C VAL A 332 19.03 17.96 16.35
N TRP A 333 19.67 18.65 17.29
CA TRP A 333 20.26 19.98 17.10
C TRP A 333 21.68 19.98 17.67
N ARG A 334 22.58 20.64 16.94
CA ARG A 334 24.01 20.63 17.22
C ARG A 334 24.55 22.00 17.61
N ASP A 335 25.62 21.96 18.40
CA ASP A 335 26.55 23.06 18.60
C ASP A 335 27.94 22.52 18.19
N ASP A 336 28.52 23.12 17.18
CA ASP A 336 29.59 22.51 16.35
C ASP A 336 29.17 21.12 15.83
N GLU A 337 29.79 20.04 16.31
CA GLU A 337 29.48 18.66 15.91
C GLU A 337 28.61 17.92 16.93
N ARG A 338 28.40 18.47 18.12
CA ARG A 338 27.82 17.73 19.24
C ARG A 338 26.33 17.94 19.36
N ILE A 339 25.58 16.87 19.58
CA ILE A 339 24.15 16.93 19.90
C ILE A 339 23.97 17.67 21.23
N VAL A 340 23.31 18.83 21.19
CA VAL A 340 22.98 19.66 22.36
C VAL A 340 21.49 19.64 22.70
N ALA A 341 20.66 19.20 21.76
CA ALA A 341 19.26 18.91 21.99
C ALA A 341 18.73 17.83 21.06
N ALA A 342 17.67 17.15 21.49
CA ALA A 342 17.00 16.10 20.74
C ALA A 342 15.51 16.05 21.08
N ALA A 343 14.71 15.68 20.08
CA ALA A 343 13.27 15.51 20.20
C ALA A 343 12.84 14.17 19.62
N TYR A 344 11.97 13.44 20.32
CA TYR A 344 11.27 12.29 19.77
C TYR A 344 9.83 12.66 19.50
N VAL A 345 9.39 12.55 18.25
CA VAL A 345 8.03 12.91 17.82
C VAL A 345 7.22 11.63 17.62
N TYR A 346 6.00 11.62 18.16
CA TYR A 346 5.06 10.51 18.12
C TYR A 346 3.62 11.02 17.94
N ASP A 347 2.66 10.11 17.83
CA ASP A 347 1.23 10.38 17.56
C ASP A 347 0.59 11.45 18.45
N GLN A 348 0.92 11.48 19.74
CA GLN A 348 0.30 12.37 20.72
C GLN A 348 1.17 13.57 21.13
N GLY A 349 2.31 13.79 20.48
CA GLY A 349 3.17 14.93 20.75
C GLY A 349 4.65 14.65 20.56
N PHE A 350 5.48 15.20 21.44
CA PHE A 350 6.91 14.95 21.42
C PHE A 350 7.51 14.99 22.82
N GLU A 351 8.61 14.27 22.97
CA GLU A 351 9.52 14.38 24.11
C GLU A 351 10.76 15.15 23.69
N TRP A 352 11.26 16.01 24.56
CA TRP A 352 12.40 16.87 24.27
C TRP A 352 13.43 16.82 25.38
N CYS A 353 14.71 16.76 25.00
CA CYS A 353 15.83 16.91 25.90
C CYS A 353 16.82 17.93 25.36
N HIS A 354 17.41 18.72 26.24
CA HIS A 354 18.42 19.72 25.89
C HIS A 354 19.42 19.90 27.03
N ARG A 355 20.62 20.39 26.69
CA ARG A 355 21.76 20.48 27.63
C ARG A 355 21.67 21.64 28.64
N ARG A 356 20.92 22.72 28.36
CA ARG A 356 20.82 23.92 29.22
C ARG A 356 19.39 24.42 29.44
N PRO A 357 18.89 24.64 30.68
CA PRO A 357 17.57 25.24 30.92
C PRO A 357 17.40 26.52 30.10
N HIS A 358 16.38 26.55 29.24
CA HIS A 358 15.99 27.74 28.48
C HIS A 358 14.52 28.02 28.76
N ASP A 359 14.17 29.29 28.93
CA ASP A 359 12.79 29.74 29.11
C ASP A 359 11.93 29.55 27.83
N GLU A 360 12.54 29.06 26.75
CA GLU A 360 11.96 28.92 25.40
C GLU A 360 11.87 27.46 24.91
N ALA A 361 12.00 26.46 25.79
CA ALA A 361 11.81 25.07 25.37
C ALA A 361 10.43 24.91 24.69
N PRO A 362 10.37 24.40 23.45
CA PRO A 362 9.11 24.27 22.73
C PRO A 362 8.18 23.38 23.54
N ARG A 363 6.90 23.76 23.58
CA ARG A 363 5.83 22.99 24.23
C ARG A 363 4.75 22.54 23.25
N ASP A 364 4.91 22.91 21.98
CA ASP A 364 4.01 22.58 20.89
C ASP A 364 4.82 22.12 19.68
N VAL A 365 4.26 21.15 18.95
CA VAL A 365 4.91 20.48 17.82
C VAL A 365 5.22 21.49 16.70
N GLY A 366 4.39 22.52 16.53
CA GLY A 366 4.60 23.56 15.52
C GLY A 366 5.88 24.38 15.77
N LYS A 367 6.14 24.79 17.01
CA LYS A 367 7.40 25.47 17.38
C LYS A 367 8.60 24.54 17.28
N LEU A 368 8.45 23.28 17.67
CA LEU A 368 9.50 22.28 17.48
C LEU A 368 9.84 22.13 15.99
N ALA A 369 8.82 22.10 15.13
CA ALA A 369 8.98 21.98 13.69
C ALA A 369 9.62 23.22 13.03
N ALA A 370 9.47 24.39 13.65
CA ALA A 370 10.06 25.64 13.17
C ALA A 370 11.47 25.90 13.70
N MET A 371 12.04 25.01 14.53
CA MET A 371 13.40 25.19 15.03
C MET A 371 14.43 25.05 13.91
N PRO A 372 15.35 26.02 13.75
CA PRO A 372 16.42 25.96 12.74
C PRO A 372 17.45 24.88 13.09
N ALA A 373 18.31 24.55 12.12
CA ALA A 373 19.36 23.53 12.16
C ALA A 373 18.86 22.14 12.58
N ARG A 374 17.65 21.77 12.15
CA ARG A 374 17.03 20.48 12.48
C ARG A 374 17.53 19.38 11.55
N GLU A 375 18.17 18.37 12.14
CA GLU A 375 18.47 17.10 11.48
C GLU A 375 17.49 16.02 11.94
N TYR A 376 16.98 15.21 10.99
CA TYR A 376 16.04 14.12 11.29
C TYR A 376 16.68 12.75 11.07
N PHE A 377 16.37 11.84 11.99
CA PHE A 377 16.88 10.49 12.03
C PHE A 377 15.73 9.48 12.16
N PRO A 378 15.51 8.63 11.14
CA PRO A 378 14.67 7.45 11.30
C PRO A 378 15.46 6.42 12.14
N LEU A 379 15.00 6.17 13.37
CA LEU A 379 15.62 5.18 14.27
C LEU A 379 14.70 3.97 14.43
N ALA A 380 15.27 2.78 14.38
CA ALA A 380 14.61 1.50 14.63
C ALA A 380 15.37 0.75 15.74
N ASP A 381 14.71 -0.16 16.45
CA ASP A 381 15.37 -1.06 17.41
C ASP A 381 15.76 -2.41 16.83
N ASP A 382 16.42 -3.20 17.68
CA ASP A 382 16.83 -4.58 17.45
C ASP A 382 15.65 -5.55 17.23
N GLU A 383 14.43 -5.19 17.68
CA GLU A 383 13.19 -5.93 17.38
C GLU A 383 12.58 -5.57 16.01
N LYS A 384 13.18 -4.64 15.23
CA LYS A 384 12.65 -4.12 13.95
C LYS A 384 11.24 -3.58 14.06
N THR A 385 10.85 -3.14 15.25
CA THR A 385 9.65 -2.35 15.46
C THR A 385 10.04 -0.88 15.25
N ILE A 386 9.12 -0.05 14.73
CA ILE A 386 9.29 1.40 14.77
C ILE A 386 9.46 1.74 16.26
N ILE A 387 10.66 2.09 16.71
CA ILE A 387 10.91 2.31 18.13
C ILE A 387 10.93 3.80 18.44
N VAL A 388 10.33 4.22 19.56
CA VAL A 388 10.83 3.83 20.89
C VAL A 388 9.77 3.51 21.96
N GLY A 389 9.03 2.40 21.86
CA GLY A 389 8.24 1.82 22.98
C GLY A 389 7.44 2.81 23.87
N PRO A 390 7.08 2.44 25.12
CA PRO A 390 6.62 3.38 26.15
C PRO A 390 7.49 4.64 26.27
N LEU A 391 6.84 5.81 26.42
CA LEU A 391 7.42 7.17 26.49
C LEU A 391 8.67 7.33 27.38
N GLU A 392 8.78 6.51 28.43
CA GLU A 392 9.91 6.49 29.34
C GLU A 392 11.23 6.07 28.64
N TYR A 393 11.15 5.21 27.63
CA TYR A 393 12.29 4.76 26.82
C TYR A 393 12.84 5.88 25.94
N ALA A 394 11.96 6.60 25.26
CA ALA A 394 12.33 7.79 24.48
C ALA A 394 13.02 8.83 25.37
N ARG A 395 12.48 9.10 26.57
CA ARG A 395 13.11 10.04 27.51
C ARG A 395 14.52 9.62 27.95
N ALA A 396 14.74 8.34 28.20
CA ALA A 396 16.05 7.82 28.59
C ALA A 396 17.06 7.96 27.44
N PHE A 397 16.67 7.58 26.22
CA PHE A 397 17.47 7.75 25.01
C PHE A 397 17.85 9.22 24.77
N LEU A 398 16.87 10.12 24.75
CA LEU A 398 17.09 11.55 24.48
C LEU A 398 18.05 12.17 25.50
N ARG A 399 17.92 11.81 26.79
CA ARG A 399 18.86 12.23 27.83
C ARG A 399 20.25 11.69 27.61
N ALA A 400 20.38 10.41 27.25
CA ALA A 400 21.67 9.79 26.97
C ALA A 400 22.36 10.46 25.78
N ALA A 401 21.66 10.64 24.66
CA ALA A 401 22.19 11.29 23.45
C ALA A 401 22.69 12.72 23.73
N VAL A 402 21.90 13.53 24.45
CA VAL A 402 22.26 14.92 24.78
C VAL A 402 23.35 15.01 25.87
N ALA A 403 23.31 14.13 26.88
CA ALA A 403 24.31 14.13 27.95
C ALA A 403 25.69 13.74 27.43
N THR A 404 25.76 12.69 26.63
CA THR A 404 27.01 12.21 26.00
C THR A 404 27.55 13.21 24.99
N GLY A 405 26.69 14.00 24.35
CA GLY A 405 27.08 15.02 23.38
C GLY A 405 27.72 14.40 22.15
N LEU A 406 27.11 13.32 21.66
CA LEU A 406 27.60 12.54 20.53
C LEU A 406 27.67 13.39 19.26
N ASN A 407 28.58 12.99 18.38
CA ASN A 407 28.68 13.54 17.04
C ASN A 407 27.63 12.96 16.08
N GLU A 408 26.99 11.84 16.40
CA GLU A 408 25.88 11.29 15.65
C GLU A 408 24.95 10.49 16.59
N PRO A 409 23.62 10.44 16.34
CA PRO A 409 22.68 9.69 17.18
C PRO A 409 22.95 8.19 17.25
N ASP A 410 23.58 7.63 16.21
CA ASP A 410 23.99 6.23 16.13
C ASP A 410 25.30 5.90 16.85
N GLY A 411 26.05 6.93 17.28
CA GLY A 411 27.17 6.77 18.20
C GLY A 411 26.74 6.27 19.58
N LEU A 412 25.43 6.31 19.89
CA LEU A 412 24.86 5.65 21.05
C LEU A 412 24.58 4.20 20.68
N THR A 413 25.47 3.28 21.03
CA THR A 413 25.31 1.85 20.70
C THR A 413 24.35 1.14 21.66
N SER A 414 24.13 1.70 22.85
CA SER A 414 23.18 1.21 23.83
C SER A 414 22.84 2.27 24.87
N TYR A 415 21.69 2.09 25.53
CA TYR A 415 21.31 2.88 26.72
C TYR A 415 20.58 2.00 27.72
N SER A 416 20.60 2.42 28.99
CA SER A 416 20.01 1.66 30.10
C SER A 416 19.02 2.51 30.88
N TRP A 417 17.97 1.86 31.34
CA TRP A 417 16.94 2.37 32.25
C TRP A 417 16.69 1.32 33.34
N PRO A 418 16.18 1.67 34.53
CA PRO A 418 15.85 0.71 35.58
C PRO A 418 15.24 -0.61 35.09
N GLY A 419 16.04 -1.68 35.12
CA GLY A 419 15.62 -3.04 34.79
C GLY A 419 15.82 -3.52 33.35
N ARG A 420 16.32 -2.71 32.40
CA ARG A 420 16.58 -3.14 31.01
C ARG A 420 17.74 -2.37 30.36
N SER A 421 18.47 -3.05 29.48
CA SER A 421 19.45 -2.46 28.56
C SER A 421 18.99 -2.71 27.13
N THR A 422 19.07 -1.69 26.27
CA THR A 422 18.64 -1.76 24.87
C THR A 422 19.85 -1.48 23.97
N GLU A 423 20.03 -2.28 22.91
CA GLU A 423 21.03 -2.04 21.86
C GLU A 423 20.38 -1.24 20.73
N ILE A 424 21.12 -0.27 20.19
CA ILE A 424 20.65 0.54 19.06
C ILE A 424 21.25 -0.01 17.78
N VAL A 425 20.39 -0.34 16.82
CA VAL A 425 20.78 -0.76 15.48
C VAL A 425 20.42 0.37 14.52
N SER A 426 21.32 1.36 14.38
CA SER A 426 21.17 2.34 13.29
C SER A 426 21.71 1.73 11.99
N ALA A 427 21.05 2.04 10.87
CA ALA A 427 21.54 1.71 9.53
C ALA A 427 21.49 2.92 8.57
N TRP A 428 21.28 4.15 9.09
CA TRP A 428 20.82 5.27 8.27
C TRP A 428 21.62 6.56 8.52
N PRO A 429 22.06 7.28 7.47
CA PRO A 429 22.70 8.58 7.62
C PRO A 429 21.71 9.71 7.99
N PRO A 430 22.18 10.81 8.61
CA PRO A 430 21.36 11.99 8.94
C PRO A 430 20.68 12.62 7.71
N LEU A 431 19.45 13.12 7.87
CA LEU A 431 18.81 13.99 6.88
C LEU A 431 18.84 15.46 7.35
N ASN A 432 19.56 16.33 6.63
CA ASN A 432 19.49 17.79 6.82
C ASN A 432 18.23 18.35 6.14
N LEU A 433 17.36 18.98 6.93
CA LEU A 433 16.07 19.50 6.45
C LEU A 433 16.12 20.97 6.01
N GLU A 434 17.20 21.70 6.32
CA GLU A 434 17.34 23.11 5.95
C GLU A 434 17.84 23.29 4.51
N ASP A 435 18.74 22.42 4.04
CA ASP A 435 19.30 22.47 2.68
C ASP A 435 18.23 22.25 1.57
N ARG A 436 17.02 21.83 1.93
CA ARG A 436 15.90 21.57 1.00
C ARG A 436 14.77 22.60 1.03
N LEU A 437 14.82 23.60 1.92
CA LEU A 437 13.86 24.71 1.94
C LEU A 437 14.30 25.91 1.08
N SER A 438 15.51 25.86 0.52
CA SER A 438 16.12 26.91 -0.31
C SER A 438 16.41 26.52 -1.77
N SER A 439 15.86 25.40 -2.28
CA SER A 439 16.00 24.99 -3.69
C SER A 439 14.67 24.71 -4.36
#